data_AF-A0A9D4HG96-F1
#
_entry.id   AF-A0A9D4HG96-F1
#
_cell.length_a   1.000
_cell.length_b   1.000
_cell.length_c   1.000
_cell.angle_alpha   90.00
_cell.angle_beta   90.00
_cell.angle_gamma   90.00
#
_symmetry.space_group_name_H-M   'P 1'
#
loop_
_entity.id
_entity.type
_entity.pdbx_description
1 polymer ?
#
loop_
_entity_poly.entity_id
_entity_poly.type
_entity_poly.pdbx_seq_one_letter_code
_entity_poly.pdbx_strand_id
1 'polypeptide(L)'
;MNRNSYLKLICQTGQQCLTVSTATDCNKGFYSPAGSMVCTECLDGTYADAVKSAHCTTCPAGSECTDKTAAPVACPPGEYR
;
A
#
# COMPACT_ATOMS: atom_id res chain seq x y z
N MET A 1 -10.09 29.98 -9.70
CA MET A 1 -9.94 29.07 -8.53
C MET A 1 -8.62 28.30 -8.69
N ASN A 2 -7.50 29.01 -8.87
CA ASN A 2 -6.54 29.38 -7.81
C ASN A 2 -6.12 28.21 -6.91
N ARG A 3 -5.17 27.39 -7.36
CA ARG A 3 -4.21 26.74 -6.46
C ARG A 3 -2.80 26.86 -7.04
N ASN A 4 -2.09 27.83 -6.47
CA ASN A 4 -0.71 28.21 -6.70
C ASN A 4 0.26 27.03 -6.79
N SER A 5 0.98 27.03 -7.90
CA SER A 5 1.95 26.06 -8.39
C SER A 5 3.33 26.17 -7.73
N TYR A 6 3.39 26.36 -6.40
CA TYR A 6 4.65 26.40 -5.63
C TYR A 6 4.72 25.43 -4.44
N LEU A 7 3.70 24.60 -4.24
CA LEU A 7 3.68 23.66 -3.12
C LEU A 7 4.10 22.27 -3.62
N LYS A 8 5.40 21.95 -3.45
CA LYS A 8 5.97 20.61 -3.31
C LYS A 8 4.93 19.51 -3.62
N LEU A 9 4.86 19.06 -4.87
CA LEU A 9 4.05 17.90 -5.21
C LEU A 9 4.79 16.65 -4.71
N ILE A 10 4.90 16.55 -3.39
CA ILE A 10 5.36 15.36 -2.70
C ILE A 10 4.25 14.35 -2.90
N CYS A 11 4.51 13.33 -3.71
CA CYS A 11 3.61 12.19 -3.79
C CYS A 11 3.37 11.73 -2.35
N GLN A 12 2.13 11.89 -1.89
CA GLN A 12 1.79 11.57 -0.51
C GLN A 12 1.83 10.04 -0.37
N THR A 13 2.11 9.57 0.84
CA THR A 13 2.11 8.13 1.13
C THR A 13 0.85 7.46 0.60
N GLY A 14 1.03 6.34 -0.09
CA GLY A 14 -0.06 5.59 -0.71
C GLY A 14 -0.51 6.11 -2.08
N GLN A 15 0.21 7.04 -2.71
CA GLN A 15 -0.11 7.51 -4.06
C GLN A 15 1.07 7.32 -5.01
N GLN A 16 0.75 7.09 -6.28
CA GLN A 16 1.67 7.16 -7.41
C GLN A 16 1.39 8.42 -8.21
N CYS A 17 2.44 9.14 -8.58
CA CYS A 17 2.35 10.38 -9.32
C CYS A 17 2.85 10.12 -10.73
N LEU A 18 1.92 9.79 -11.63
CA LEU A 18 2.23 9.60 -13.05
C LEU A 18 2.70 10.91 -13.70
N THR A 19 2.22 12.05 -13.20
CA THR A 19 2.62 13.39 -13.65
C THR A 19 2.60 14.39 -12.49
N VAL A 20 3.10 15.60 -12.72
CA VAL A 20 3.14 16.71 -11.74
C VAL A 20 1.77 17.27 -11.35
N SER A 21 0.67 16.67 -11.84
CA SER A 21 -0.69 17.15 -11.63
C SER A 21 -1.69 16.01 -11.39
N THR A 22 -1.28 14.75 -11.51
CA THR A 22 -2.15 13.58 -11.33
C THR A 22 -1.54 12.59 -10.35
N ALA A 23 -2.12 12.51 -9.15
CA ALA A 23 -1.82 11.47 -8.17
C ALA A 23 -2.92 10.41 -8.23
N THR A 24 -2.54 9.16 -8.45
CA THR A 24 -3.42 7.99 -8.43
C THR A 24 -3.17 7.20 -7.16
N ASP A 25 -4.22 6.74 -6.52
CA ASP A 25 -4.09 5.96 -5.28
C ASP A 25 -3.51 4.58 -5.58
N CYS A 26 -2.60 4.10 -4.72
CA CYS A 26 -2.13 2.73 -4.80
C CYS A 26 -3.27 1.78 -4.48
N ASN A 27 -3.49 0.81 -5.37
CA ASN A 27 -4.42 -0.27 -5.13
C ASN A 27 -3.93 -1.15 -3.98
N LYS A 28 -4.85 -1.95 -3.45
CA LYS A 28 -4.53 -2.99 -2.46
C LYS A 28 -3.39 -3.89 -2.96
N GLY A 29 -2.56 -4.37 -2.05
CA GLY A 29 -1.33 -5.13 -2.35
C GLY A 29 -0.15 -4.26 -2.78
N PHE A 30 -0.33 -2.94 -2.85
CA PHE A 30 0.75 -2.00 -3.13
C PHE A 30 0.83 -0.92 -2.07
N TYR A 31 2.05 -0.47 -1.82
CA TYR A 31 2.35 0.64 -0.92
C TYR A 31 3.19 1.70 -1.63
N SER A 32 3.13 2.93 -1.15
CA SER A 32 4.02 4.00 -1.64
C SER A 32 4.48 4.86 -0.46
N PRO A 33 5.79 4.91 -0.17
CA PRO A 33 6.31 5.82 0.85
C PRO A 33 6.23 7.28 0.36
N ALA A 34 6.24 8.24 1.30
CA ALA A 34 6.21 9.65 0.97
C ALA A 34 7.38 10.00 0.04
N GLY A 35 7.08 10.61 -1.11
CA GLY A 35 8.08 10.95 -2.12
C GLY A 35 8.33 9.87 -3.18
N SER A 36 7.71 8.69 -3.08
CA SER A 36 7.72 7.71 -4.17
C SER A 36 6.68 8.08 -5.23
N MET A 37 7.09 8.08 -6.50
CA MET A 37 6.18 8.30 -7.63
C MET A 37 5.49 7.02 -8.09
N VAL A 38 5.90 5.86 -7.58
CA VAL A 38 5.46 4.54 -8.02
C VAL A 38 4.98 3.73 -6.83
N CYS A 39 3.84 3.05 -7.02
CA CYS A 39 3.34 2.06 -6.08
C CYS A 39 4.21 0.80 -6.15
N THR A 40 4.80 0.43 -5.01
CA THR A 40 5.62 -0.77 -4.86
C THR A 40 4.75 -1.91 -4.36
N GLU A 41 4.89 -3.10 -4.94
CA GLU A 41 4.15 -4.28 -4.47
C GLU A 41 4.61 -4.70 -3.08
N CYS A 42 3.68 -5.20 -2.27
CA CYS A 42 4.01 -5.82 -1.00
C CYS A 42 4.86 -7.09 -1.19
N LEU A 43 5.86 -7.25 -0.32
CA LEU A 43 6.67 -8.47 -0.25
C LEU A 43 5.83 -9.63 0.29
N ASP A 44 6.23 -10.85 -0.05
CA ASP A 44 5.60 -12.05 0.48
C ASP A 44 5.71 -12.08 2.01
N GLY A 45 4.62 -12.45 2.69
CA GLY A 45 4.49 -12.32 4.14
C GLY A 45 4.03 -10.94 4.62
N THR A 46 3.76 -10.00 3.71
CA THR A 46 3.13 -8.72 4.00
C THR A 46 1.93 -8.46 3.08
N TYR A 47 0.98 -7.64 3.53
CA TYR A 47 -0.24 -7.34 2.80
C TYR A 47 -0.63 -5.86 2.95
N ALA A 48 -1.43 -5.38 2.02
CA ALA A 48 -2.05 -4.05 2.06
C ALA A 48 -3.50 -4.21 1.63
N ASP A 49 -4.41 -4.38 2.59
CA ASP A 49 -5.85 -4.55 2.36
C ASP A 49 -6.57 -3.21 2.07
N ALA A 50 -5.89 -2.10 2.38
CA ALA A 50 -6.36 -0.74 2.11
C ALA A 50 -5.69 -0.11 0.89
N VAL A 51 -6.48 0.67 0.14
CA VAL A 51 -5.94 1.61 -0.85
C VAL A 51 -5.21 2.74 -0.14
N LYS A 52 -4.24 3.36 -0.82
CA LYS A 52 -3.36 4.39 -0.24
C LYS A 52 -2.54 3.91 0.96
N SER A 53 -2.05 2.67 0.90
CA SER A 53 -1.17 2.15 1.93
C SER A 53 0.22 2.82 1.88
N ALA A 54 0.65 3.37 3.01
CA ALA A 54 1.98 3.97 3.16
C ALA A 54 3.08 2.90 3.22
N HIS A 55 2.73 1.75 3.81
CA HIS A 55 3.59 0.59 4.03
C HIS A 55 2.73 -0.67 3.97
N CYS A 56 3.34 -1.81 3.69
CA CYS A 56 2.68 -3.10 3.83
C CYS A 56 2.65 -3.52 5.29
N THR A 57 1.54 -4.07 5.72
CA THR A 57 1.35 -4.65 7.05
C THR A 57 1.92 -6.06 7.05
N THR A 58 2.73 -6.40 8.05
CA THR A 58 3.23 -7.77 8.21
C THR A 58 2.09 -8.71 8.57
N CYS A 59 2.09 -9.89 7.95
CA CYS A 59 1.11 -10.91 8.28
C CYS A 59 1.26 -11.32 9.76
N PRO A 60 0.19 -11.23 10.58
CA PRO A 60 0.27 -11.64 11.97
C PRO A 60 0.50 -13.16 12.06
N ALA A 61 1.24 -13.59 13.09
CA ALA A 61 1.47 -15.00 13.35
C ALA A 61 0.15 -15.74 13.59
N GLY A 62 -0.02 -16.91 12.98
CA GLY A 62 -1.29 -17.65 12.99
C GLY A 62 -2.30 -17.18 11.94
N SER A 63 -1.88 -16.35 10.99
CA SER A 63 -2.67 -16.01 9.81
C SER A 63 -1.85 -16.17 8.53
N GLU A 64 -2.52 -16.50 7.45
CA GLU A 64 -1.95 -16.61 6.11
C GLU A 64 -2.36 -15.41 5.27
N CYS A 65 -1.36 -14.74 4.71
CA CYS A 65 -1.51 -13.64 3.77
C CYS A 65 -1.11 -14.13 2.38
N THR A 66 -1.90 -15.06 1.82
CA THR A 66 -1.76 -15.54 0.45
C THR A 66 -2.07 -14.43 -0.55
N ASP A 67 -3.07 -13.60 -0.22
CA ASP A 67 -3.45 -12.43 -0.99
C ASP A 67 -2.87 -11.16 -0.37
N LYS A 68 -1.91 -10.54 -1.06
CA LYS A 68 -1.36 -9.22 -0.69
C LYS A 68 -2.42 -8.13 -0.67
N THR A 69 -3.54 -8.33 -1.39
CA THR A 69 -4.65 -7.37 -1.51
C THR A 69 -5.75 -7.55 -0.48
N ALA A 70 -5.71 -8.62 0.31
CA ALA A 70 -6.74 -8.97 1.27
C ALA A 70 -6.18 -8.94 2.70
N ALA A 71 -7.10 -8.92 3.67
CA ALA A 71 -6.72 -9.09 5.05
C ALA A 71 -6.23 -10.53 5.31
N PRO A 72 -5.32 -10.73 6.28
CA PRO A 72 -4.83 -12.03 6.72
C PRO A 72 -6.00 -12.96 7.03
N VAL A 73 -5.96 -14.15 6.44
CA VAL A 73 -6.92 -15.20 6.77
C VAL A 73 -6.36 -15.94 7.97
N ALA A 74 -7.09 -15.93 9.09
CA ALA A 74 -6.69 -16.69 10.26
C ALA A 74 -6.59 -18.18 9.90
N CYS A 75 -5.47 -18.81 10.25
CA CYS A 75 -5.33 -20.24 10.07
C CYS A 75 -6.39 -20.94 10.92
N PRO A 76 -7.07 -21.97 10.41
CA PRO A 76 -7.98 -22.77 11.23
C PRO A 76 -7.21 -23.35 12.43
N PRO A 77 -7.87 -23.48 13.60
CA PRO A 77 -7.23 -24.00 14.79
C PRO A 77 -6.74 -25.43 14.53
N GLY A 78 -5.42 -25.60 14.45
CA GLY A 78 -4.76 -26.89 14.19
C GLY A 78 -3.59 -26.83 13.21
N GLU A 79 -3.51 -25.80 12.35
CA GLU A 79 -2.42 -25.65 11.38
C GLU A 79 -1.38 -24.66 11.94
N TYR A 80 -0.25 -25.17 12.44
CA TYR A 80 0.95 -24.39 12.75
C TYR A 80 1.97 -24.71 11.65
N ARG A 81 2.43 -23.71 10.90
CA ARG A 81 3.52 -23.86 9.93
C ARG A 81 4.70 -22.99 10.32
#